data_AF-A0A967VS81-F1
#
_entry.id   AF-A0A967VS81-F1
#
_cell.length_a   1.000
_cell.length_b   1.000
_cell.length_c   1.000
_cell.angle_alpha   90.00
_cell.angle_beta   90.00
_cell.angle_gamma   90.00
#
_symmetry.space_group_name_H-M   'P 1'
#
loop_
_entity.id
_entity.type
_entity.pdbx_description
1 polymer ?
#
loop_
_entity_poly.entity_id
_entity_poly.type
_entity_poly.pdbx_seq_one_letter_code
_entity_poly.pdbx_strand_id
1 'polypeptide(L)' 'MRGAGVSLPVRPVTFVGGKGGVGKTTIAAALAVASADGGARTLLVSTDPAHSTGDVLGAELGPEPA' A
#
# COMPACT_ATOMS: atom_id res chain seq x y z
N MET A 1 -0.49 -0.24 -20.86
CA MET A 1 -1.97 -0.17 -20.77
C MET A 1 -2.31 0.30 -19.37
N ARG A 2 -2.97 1.46 -19.20
CA ARG A 2 -3.46 1.88 -17.87
C ARG A 2 -4.76 1.10 -17.63
N GLY A 3 -4.73 0.15 -16.69
CA GLY A 3 -5.90 -0.65 -16.33
C GLY A 3 -7.06 0.24 -15.90
N ALA A 4 -8.30 -0.23 -16.12
CA ALA A 4 -9.51 0.49 -15.71
C ALA A 4 -9.37 0.97 -14.26
N GLY A 5 -9.51 2.27 -14.04
CA GLY A 5 -9.29 2.89 -12.74
C GLY A 5 -10.20 2.28 -11.68
N VAL A 6 -9.60 1.58 -10.72
CA VAL A 6 -10.33 1.09 -9.54
C VAL A 6 -10.60 2.31 -8.66
N SER A 7 -11.83 2.79 -8.65
CA SER A 7 -12.26 3.83 -7.70
C SER A 7 -12.49 3.16 -6.34
N LEU A 8 -11.56 3.36 -5.41
CA LEU A 8 -11.71 2.92 -4.03
C LEU A 8 -12.48 3.99 -3.24
N PRO A 9 -13.45 3.63 -2.38
CA PRO A 9 -14.07 4.58 -1.48
C PRO A 9 -12.99 5.18 -0.57
N VAL A 10 -12.90 6.51 -0.53
CA VAL A 10 -11.94 7.22 0.31
C VAL A 10 -12.33 6.98 1.77
N ARG A 11 -11.59 6.09 2.43
CA ARG A 11 -11.66 5.91 3.88
C ARG A 11 -10.47 6.60 4.52
N PRO A 12 -10.67 7.28 5.68
CA PRO A 12 -9.56 7.92 6.39
C PRO A 12 -8.42 6.95 6.71
N VAL A 13 -8.75 5.69 7.03
CA VAL A 13 -7.79 4.63 7.34
C VAL A 13 -8.31 3.28 6.82
N THR A 14 -7.43 2.49 6.21
CA THR A 14 -7.70 1.11 5.79
C THR A 14 -6.65 0.18 6.39
N PHE A 15 -7.07 -0.86 7.10
CA PHE A 15 -6.18 -1.88 7.65
C PHE A 15 -6.18 -3.11 6.75
N VAL A 16 -4.98 -3.66 6.48
CA VAL A 16 -4.80 -4.92 5.75
C VAL A 16 -4.22 -5.96 6.71
N GLY A 17 -4.99 -7.01 6.99
CA GLY A 17 -4.64 -8.06 7.95
C GLY A 17 -4.82 -9.46 7.38
N GLY A 18 -4.28 -10.47 8.07
CA GLY A 18 -4.33 -11.86 7.65
C GLY A 18 -3.17 -12.70 8.19
N LYS A 19 -3.17 -14.00 7.88
CA LYS A 19 -2.11 -14.93 8.31
C LYS A 19 -0.75 -14.58 7.68
N GLY A 20 0.32 -15.25 8.11
CA GLY A 20 1.63 -15.16 7.44
C GLY A 20 1.54 -15.68 6.00
N GLY A 21 2.23 -15.03 5.06
CA GLY A 21 2.33 -15.49 3.66
C GLY A 21 1.10 -15.26 2.76
N VAL A 22 -0.01 -14.70 3.25
CA VAL A 22 -1.24 -14.50 2.45
C VAL A 22 -1.21 -13.30 1.49
N GLY A 23 -0.08 -12.59 1.39
CA GLY A 23 0.07 -11.45 0.47
C GLY A 23 -0.38 -10.07 1.01
N LYS A 24 -0.39 -9.88 2.34
CA LYS A 24 -0.79 -8.61 2.98
C LYS A 24 -0.05 -7.39 2.43
N THR A 25 1.28 -7.46 2.38
CA THR A 25 2.13 -6.36 1.87
C THR A 25 1.81 -6.04 0.42
N THR A 26 1.65 -7.07 -0.41
CA THR A 26 1.29 -6.91 -1.84
C THR A 26 -0.04 -6.21 -2.02
N ILE A 27 -1.07 -6.64 -1.27
CA ILE A 27 -2.41 -6.03 -1.34
C ILE A 27 -2.38 -4.60 -0.78
N ALA A 28 -1.69 -4.35 0.33
CA ALA A 28 -1.56 -3.01 0.90
C ALA A 28 -0.87 -2.03 -0.07
N ALA A 29 0.21 -2.46 -0.72
CA ALA A 29 0.88 -1.68 -1.76
C ALA A 29 -0.04 -1.41 -2.96
N ALA A 30 -0.75 -2.42 -3.46
CA ALA A 30 -1.68 -2.26 -4.57
C ALA A 30 -2.84 -1.29 -4.25
N LEU A 31 -3.39 -1.37 -3.04
CA LEU A 31 -4.42 -0.43 -2.56
C LEU A 31 -3.87 0.99 -2.47
N ALA A 32 -2.64 1.16 -1.97
CA ALA A 32 -2.02 2.47 -1.87
C ALA A 32 -1.80 3.10 -3.26
N VAL A 33 -1.28 2.33 -4.21
CA VAL A 33 -1.10 2.78 -5.61
C VAL A 33 -2.44 3.15 -6.23
N ALA A 34 -3.47 2.30 -6.11
CA ALA A 34 -4.79 2.59 -6.66
C ALA A 34 -5.43 3.85 -6.05
N SER A 35 -5.23 4.08 -4.75
CA SER A 35 -5.70 5.29 -4.06
C SER A 35 -4.99 6.55 -4.56
N ALA A 36 -3.67 6.49 -4.72
CA ALA A 36 -2.85 7.59 -5.24
C ALA A 36 -3.20 7.89 -6.71
N ASP A 37 -3.35 6.86 -7.55
CA ASP A 37 -3.78 6.98 -8.95
C ASP A 37 -5.20 7.55 -9.07
N GLY A 38 -6.05 7.32 -8.06
CA GLY A 38 -7.37 7.93 -7.90
C GLY A 38 -7.34 9.40 -7.43
N GLY A 39 -6.16 9.98 -7.22
CA GLY A 39 -5.97 11.37 -6.82
C GLY A 39 -6.00 11.62 -5.30
N ALA A 40 -6.04 10.57 -4.48
CA ALA A 40 -5.97 10.72 -3.03
C ALA A 40 -4.53 11.00 -2.57
N ARG A 41 -4.38 11.83 -1.54
CA ARG A 41 -3.12 11.87 -0.77
C ARG A 41 -3.04 10.59 0.04
N THR A 42 -2.11 9.72 -0.33
CA THR A 42 -2.01 8.37 0.25
C THR A 42 -0.72 8.22 1.03
N LEU A 43 -0.83 7.64 2.23
CA LEU A 43 0.29 7.18 3.03
C LEU A 43 0.15 5.67 3.23
N LEU A 44 1.19 4.91 2.88
CA LEU A 44 1.29 3.49 3.21
C LEU A 44 2.16 3.32 4.45
N VAL A 45 1.61 2.66 5.47
CA VAL A 45 2.33 2.35 6.72
C VAL A 45 2.40 0.84 6.87
N SER A 46 3.59 0.30 7.13
CA SER A 46 3.76 -1.08 7.58
C SER A 46 4.12 -1.11 9.05
N THR A 47 3.40 -1.93 9.82
CA THR A 47 3.73 -2.24 11.22
C THR A 47 4.41 -3.60 11.36
N ASP A 48 4.70 -4.28 10.24
CA ASP A 48 5.39 -5.57 10.23
C ASP A 48 6.90 -5.34 10.40
N PRO A 49 7.58 -6.01 11.35
CA PRO A 49 9.04 -5.97 11.45
C PRO A 49 9.77 -6.47 10.20
N ALA A 50 9.09 -7.23 9.33
CA ALA A 50 9.66 -7.68 8.06
C ALA A 50 9.75 -6.53 7.04
N HIS A 51 10.94 -6.30 6.51
CA HIS A 51 11.28 -5.23 5.54
C HIS A 51 10.64 -5.37 4.13
N SER A 52 9.59 -6.18 3.98
CA SER A 52 8.98 -6.54 2.69
C SER A 52 8.31 -5.39 1.93
N THR A 53 8.03 -4.25 2.57
CA THR A 53 7.30 -3.14 1.93
C THR A 53 8.16 -2.41 0.90
N GLY A 54 9.43 -2.13 1.25
CA GLY A 54 10.38 -1.51 0.33
C GLY A 54 10.64 -2.39 -0.89
N ASP A 55 10.77 -3.70 -0.66
CA ASP A 55 10.96 -4.70 -1.72
C ASP A 55 9.81 -4.70 -2.74
N VAL A 56 8.56 -4.67 -2.26
CA VAL A 56 7.37 -4.63 -3.13
C VAL A 56 7.28 -3.33 -3.92
N LEU A 57 7.70 -2.21 -3.32
CA LEU A 57 7.70 -0.90 -3.97
C LEU A 57 8.94 -0.64 -4.82
N GLY A 58 9.99 -1.46 -4.70
CA GLY A 58 11.29 -1.21 -5.33
C GLY A 58 11.94 0.10 -4.84
N ALA A 59 11.72 0.47 -3.58
CA ALA A 59 12.17 1.72 -2.99
C ALA A 59 12.76 1.53 -1.59
N GLU A 60 13.77 2.32 -1.24
CA GLU A 60 14.28 2.40 0.12
C GLU A 60 13.31 3.24 0.97
N LEU A 61 12.86 2.69 2.11
CA LEU A 61 11.86 3.31 2.97
C LEU A 61 12.46 3.62 4.35
N GLY A 62 12.16 4.81 4.86
CA GLY A 62 12.51 5.24 6.21
C GLY A 62 11.29 5.37 7.13
N PRO A 63 11.51 5.75 8.40
CA PRO A 63 10.42 5.99 9.36
C PRO A 63 9.63 7.27 9.08
N GLU A 64 10.19 8.19 8.29
CA GLU A 64 9.55 9.44 7.91
C GLU A 64 8.90 9.33 6.53
N PRO A 65 7.74 9.99 6.30
CA PRO A 65 7.17 10.12 4.97
C PRO A 65 8.11 10.88 4.03
N ALA A 66 8.23 10.41 2.79
CA ALA A 66 8.97 11.08 1.71
C ALA A 66 8.16 12.18 1.03
#